data_AF-A0A7W3SQN2-F1
#
_entry.id   AF-A0A7W3SQN2-F1
#
_cell.length_a   1.000
_cell.length_b   1.000
_cell.length_c   1.000
_cell.angle_alpha   90.00
_cell.angle_beta   90.00
_cell.angle_gamma   90.00
#
_symmetry.space_group_name_H-M   'P 1'
#
loop_
_entity.id
_entity.type
_entity.pdbx_description
1 polymer ?
#
loop_
_entity_poly.entity_id
_entity_poly.type
_entity_poly.pdbx_seq_one_letter_code
_entity_poly.pdbx_strand_id
1 'polypeptide(L)' 'MRKALSEMTLDELWELFPIQLTEHKEYWRDWYQEEQEFLFSFLPKNVRIYHIGSTAIKGI' A
#
# COMPACT_ATOMS: atom_id res chain seq x y z
N MET A 1 23.03 16.10 -9.67
CA MET A 1 21.72 16.05 -8.99
C MET A 1 20.95 14.87 -9.56
N ARG A 2 20.31 14.04 -8.73
CA ARG A 2 19.33 13.07 -9.26
C ARG A 2 18.12 13.86 -9.77
N LYS A 3 17.54 13.46 -10.90
CA LYS A 3 16.30 14.06 -11.43
C LYS A 3 15.20 14.04 -10.37
N ALA A 4 14.25 14.96 -10.42
CA ALA A 4 13.05 14.83 -9.59
C ALA A 4 12.21 13.64 -10.08
N LEU A 5 11.49 12.95 -9.18
CA LEU A 5 10.64 11.81 -9.55
C LEU A 5 9.60 12.20 -10.63
N SER A 6 9.11 13.43 -10.59
CA SER A 6 8.16 13.99 -11.57
C SER A 6 8.73 14.20 -12.97
N GLU A 7 10.06 14.16 -13.12
CA GLU A 7 10.78 14.38 -14.38
C GLU A 7 11.34 13.08 -14.97
N MET A 8 11.13 11.95 -14.29
CA MET A 8 11.61 10.64 -14.71
C MET A 8 10.69 10.00 -15.74
N THR A 9 11.27 9.25 -16.67
CA THR A 9 10.48 8.39 -17.57
C THR A 9 9.90 7.20 -16.80
N LEU A 10 8.94 6.50 -17.41
CA LEU A 10 8.40 5.27 -16.82
C LEU A 10 9.49 4.21 -16.63
N ASP A 11 10.42 4.08 -17.57
CA ASP A 11 11.53 3.12 -17.46
C ASP A 11 12.43 3.45 -16.26
N GLU A 12 12.76 4.74 -16.06
CA GLU A 12 13.54 5.20 -14.90
C GLU A 12 12.78 4.96 -13.59
N LEU A 13 11.45 5.13 -13.59
CA LEU A 13 10.61 4.83 -12.42
C LEU A 13 10.52 3.33 -12.14
N TRP A 14 10.48 2.47 -13.16
CA TRP A 14 10.43 1.02 -12.98
C TRP A 14 11.72 0.45 -12.38
N GLU A 15 12.89 1.04 -12.68
CA GLU A 15 14.15 0.68 -12.02
C GLU A 15 14.15 1.03 -10.52
N LEU A 16 13.47 2.12 -10.13
CA LEU A 16 13.38 2.57 -8.75
C LEU A 16 12.26 1.86 -7.96
N PHE A 17 11.16 1.50 -8.64
CA PHE A 17 9.98 0.88 -8.06
C PHE A 17 9.66 -0.43 -8.81
N PRO A 18 10.48 -1.48 -8.60
CA PRO A 18 10.31 -2.72 -9.33
C PRO A 18 8.96 -3.35 -9.02
N ILE A 19 8.24 -3.77 -10.06
CA ILE A 19 6.98 -4.50 -9.94
C ILE A 19 7.32 -5.95 -9.62
N GLN A 20 6.95 -6.40 -8.43
CA GLN A 20 7.20 -7.77 -7.96
C GLN A 20 5.90 -8.40 -7.48
N LEU A 21 5.60 -9.60 -7.98
CA LEU A 21 4.60 -10.46 -7.39
C LEU A 21 5.25 -11.24 -6.24
N THR A 22 4.62 -11.22 -5.08
CA THR A 22 5.10 -11.94 -3.89
C THR A 22 3.98 -12.79 -3.32
N GLU A 23 4.32 -13.90 -2.68
CA GLU A 23 3.36 -14.67 -1.89
C GLU A 23 2.66 -13.82 -0.85
N HIS A 24 1.47 -14.26 -0.43
CA HIS A 24 0.71 -13.59 0.60
C HIS A 24 1.51 -13.48 1.90
N LYS A 25 1.50 -12.30 2.51
CA LYS A 25 2.25 -12.04 3.74
C LYS A 25 1.31 -11.72 4.88
N GLU A 26 1.41 -12.49 5.96
CA GLU A 26 0.50 -12.37 7.11
C GLU A 26 0.50 -10.96 7.73
N TYR A 27 1.64 -10.26 7.68
CA TYR A 27 1.78 -8.91 8.22
C TYR A 27 0.97 -7.85 7.46
N TRP A 28 0.46 -8.14 6.26
CA TRP A 28 -0.43 -7.20 5.55
C TRP A 28 -1.73 -6.94 6.30
N ARG A 29 -2.24 -7.95 7.02
CA ARG A 29 -3.39 -7.78 7.91
C ARG A 29 -3.06 -6.80 9.04
N ASP A 30 -1.88 -6.95 9.62
CA ASP A 30 -1.46 -6.15 10.79
C ASP A 30 -1.21 -4.69 10.36
N TRP A 31 -0.59 -4.46 9.20
CA TRP A 31 -0.44 -3.12 8.60
C TRP A 31 -1.79 -2.46 8.30
N TYR A 32 -2.75 -3.22 7.77
CA TYR A 32 -4.10 -2.70 7.56
C TYR A 32 -4.75 -2.25 8.88
N GLN A 33 -4.59 -3.02 9.96
CA GLN A 33 -5.14 -2.67 11.27
C GLN A 33 -4.50 -1.39 11.83
N GLU A 34 -3.17 -1.28 11.75
CA GLU A 34 -2.43 -0.09 12.18
C GLU A 34 -2.90 1.16 11.42
N GLU A 35 -2.97 1.09 10.09
CA GLU A 35 -3.44 2.21 9.27
C GLU A 35 -4.92 2.53 9.54
N GLN A 36 -5.76 1.51 9.74
CA GLN A 36 -7.16 1.69 10.08
C GLN A 36 -7.33 2.45 11.41
N GLU A 37 -6.57 2.09 12.44
CA GLU A 37 -6.58 2.78 13.73
C GLU A 37 -6.09 4.22 13.60
N PHE A 38 -5.02 4.44 12.84
CA PHE A 38 -4.50 5.77 12.53
C PHE A 38 -5.56 6.63 11.84
N LEU A 39 -6.22 6.12 10.80
CA LEU A 39 -7.29 6.82 10.09
C LEU A 39 -8.48 7.13 11.01
N PHE A 40 -8.88 6.20 11.89
CA PHE A 40 -9.93 6.45 12.87
C PHE A 40 -9.59 7.54 13.89
N SER A 41 -8.31 7.87 14.09
CA SER A 41 -7.91 8.92 15.02
C SER A 41 -8.35 10.33 14.59
N PHE A 42 -8.62 10.54 13.29
CA PHE A 42 -9.05 11.84 12.75
C PHE A 42 -10.28 11.78 11.84
N LEU A 43 -10.75 10.59 11.45
CA LEU A 43 -11.99 10.45 10.68
C LEU A 43 -13.26 10.50 11.55
N PRO A 44 -14.41 10.91 10.99
CA PRO A 44 -15.70 10.85 11.67
C PRO A 44 -16.10 9.43 12.10
N LYS A 45 -16.81 9.31 13.22
CA LYS A 45 -17.23 8.02 13.82
C LYS A 45 -18.16 7.16 12.95
N ASN A 46 -18.76 7.72 11.90
CA ASN A 46 -19.67 7.01 11.00
C ASN A 46 -18.97 6.44 9.75
N VAL A 47 -17.65 6.58 9.64
CA VAL A 47 -16.88 6.01 8.53
C VAL A 47 -16.64 4.52 8.75
N ARG A 48 -16.66 3.75 7.66
CA ARG A 48 -16.26 2.35 7.63
C ARG A 48 -15.05 2.21 6.73
N ILE A 49 -14.05 1.46 7.20
CA ILE A 49 -12.81 1.16 6.48
C ILE A 49 -12.77 -0.35 6.31
N TYR A 50 -12.40 -0.80 5.11
CA TYR A 50 -12.35 -2.21 4.74
C TYR A 50 -11.00 -2.53 4.09
N HIS A 51 -10.44 -3.70 4.43
CA HIS A 51 -9.26 -4.23 3.75
C HIS A 51 -9.69 -4.84 2.42
N ILE A 52 -9.26 -4.25 1.30
CA ILE A 52 -9.61 -4.70 -0.05
C ILE A 52 -8.35 -4.92 -0.90
N GLY A 53 -8.49 -5.64 -2.02
CA GLY A 53 -7.40 -5.95 -2.94
C GLY A 53 -6.70 -7.28 -2.64
N SER A 54 -5.65 -7.61 -3.40
CA SER A 54 -4.94 -8.90 -3.30
C SER A 54 -4.29 -9.12 -1.93
N THR A 55 -3.85 -8.07 -1.25
CA THR A 55 -3.24 -8.17 0.08
C THR A 55 -4.24 -8.56 1.19
N ALA A 56 -5.54 -8.41 0.93
CA ALA A 56 -6.61 -8.82 1.84
C ALA A 56 -6.98 -10.31 1.73
N ILE A 57 -6.47 -11.01 0.70
CA ILE A 57 -6.86 -12.38 0.37
C ILE A 57 -5.67 -13.31 0.61
N LYS A 58 -5.84 -14.27 1.52
CA LYS A 58 -4.84 -15.32 1.76
C LYS A 58 -4.94 -16.40 0.67
N GLY A 59 -3.80 -16.75 0.07
CA GLY A 59 -3.69 -17.85 -0.90
C GLY A 59 -4.19 -17.54 -2.31
N ILE A 60 -4.05 -16.28 -2.77
CA ILE A 60 -4.29 -15.89 -4.17
C ILE A 60 -3.09 -16.18 -5.07
#